data_AF-A0A1C6JH48-F1
#
_entry.id   AF-A0A1C6JH48-F1
#
_cell.length_a   1.000
_cell.length_b   1.000
_cell.length_c   1.000
_cell.angle_alpha   90.00
_cell.angle_beta   90.00
_cell.angle_gamma   90.00
#
_symmetry.space_group_name_H-M   'P 1'
#
loop_
_entity.id
_entity.type
_entity.pdbx_description
1 polymer ?
#
loop_
_entity_poly.entity_id
_entity_poly.type
_entity_poly.pdbx_seq_one_letter_code
_entity_poly.pdbx_strand_id
1 'polypeptide(L)'
;MASREELNIRLKFHRAAAEKLRAAYIALVDGGVQSYSIGSRSLTRLDISKIMEEIRQHEKEADALEEVIRGGKRRKAVGVVPRDW
;
A
#
# COMPACT_ATOMS: atom_id res chain seq x y z
N MET A 1 8.75 1.43 20.06
CA MET A 1 7.67 1.55 19.04
C MET A 1 7.76 2.94 18.44
N ALA A 2 7.55 3.09 17.14
CA ALA A 2 7.44 4.42 16.52
C ALA A 2 6.32 5.23 17.18
N SER A 3 6.49 6.54 17.32
CA SER A 3 5.43 7.40 17.88
C SER A 3 4.19 7.37 16.97
N ARG A 4 3.00 7.63 17.52
CA ARG A 4 1.76 7.68 16.73
C ARG A 4 1.87 8.73 15.61
N GLU A 5 2.61 9.80 15.85
CA GLU A 5 2.88 10.86 14.88
C GLU A 5 3.77 10.38 13.73
N GLU A 6 4.87 9.68 14.05
CA GLU A 6 5.73 9.04 13.06
C GLU A 6 4.96 8.05 12.17
N LEU A 7 4.08 7.23 12.76
CA LEU A 7 3.24 6.29 12.01
C LEU A 7 2.27 7.00 11.05
N ASN A 8 1.68 8.12 11.48
CA ASN A 8 0.82 8.92 10.63
C ASN A 8 1.59 9.57 9.46
N ILE A 9 2.83 10.02 9.69
CA ILE A 9 3.69 10.56 8.65
C ILE A 9 3.98 9.48 7.59
N ARG A 10 4.34 8.27 8.03
CA ARG A 10 4.59 7.13 7.13
C ARG A 10 3.33 6.75 6.35
N LEU A 11 2.17 6.67 7.01
CA LEU A 11 0.91 6.39 6.35
C LEU A 11 0.59 7.42 5.25
N LYS A 12 0.77 8.71 5.55
CA LYS A 12 0.59 9.79 4.57
C LYS A 12 1.55 9.64 3.39
N PHE A 13 2.80 9.28 3.63
CA PHE A 13 3.79 9.02 2.59
C PHE A 13 3.35 7.89 1.65
N HIS A 14 2.97 6.73 2.18
CA HIS A 14 2.56 5.59 1.36
C HIS A 14 1.30 5.86 0.54
N ARG A 15 0.31 6.54 1.14
CA ARG A 15 -0.90 6.95 0.42
C ARG A 15 -0.60 7.93 -0.71
N ALA A 16 0.22 8.94 -0.47
CA ALA A 16 0.61 9.92 -1.48
C ALA A 16 1.45 9.29 -2.61
N ALA A 17 2.31 8.32 -2.28
CA ALA A 17 3.07 7.57 -3.28
C ALA A 17 2.14 6.71 -4.17
N ALA A 18 1.23 5.96 -3.55
CA ALA A 18 0.25 5.14 -4.26
C ALA A 18 -0.65 5.98 -5.18
N GLU A 19 -1.10 7.15 -4.72
CA GLU A 19 -1.94 8.06 -5.52
C GLU A 19 -1.23 8.52 -6.81
N LYS A 20 0.05 8.94 -6.70
CA LYS A 20 0.86 9.33 -7.86
C LYS A 20 1.04 8.17 -8.85
N LEU A 21 1.29 6.96 -8.33
CA LEU A 21 1.45 5.76 -9.17
C LEU A 21 0.15 5.36 -9.86
N ARG A 22 -1.01 5.48 -9.20
CA ARG A 22 -2.32 5.24 -9.82
C ARG A 22 -2.61 6.24 -10.94
N ALA A 23 -2.33 7.52 -10.73
CA ALA A 23 -2.49 8.54 -11.76
C ALA A 23 -1.64 8.22 -13.00
N ALA A 24 -0.39 7.81 -12.79
CA ALA A 24 0.49 7.36 -13.86
C ALA A 24 -0.05 6.11 -14.58
N TYR A 25 -0.53 5.12 -13.81
CA TYR A 25 -1.12 3.89 -14.36
C TYR A 25 -2.32 4.21 -15.27
N ILE A 26 -3.26 5.04 -14.80
CA ILE A 26 -4.45 5.42 -15.57
C ILE A 26 -4.03 6.12 -16.87
N ALA A 27 -3.10 7.09 -16.79
CA ALA A 27 -2.63 7.82 -17.97
C ALA A 27 -1.96 6.89 -19.02
N LEU A 28 -1.24 5.86 -18.57
CA LEU A 28 -0.59 4.89 -19.45
C LEU A 28 -1.56 3.87 -20.05
N VAL A 29 -2.58 3.43 -19.28
CA VAL A 29 -3.56 2.42 -19.69
C VAL A 29 -4.63 2.99 -20.60
N ASP A 30 -5.11 4.21 -20.33
CA ASP A 30 -6.10 4.90 -21.17
C ASP A 30 -5.53 5.28 -22.56
N GLY A 31 -4.24 5.01 -22.79
CA GLY A 31 -3.59 5.16 -24.09
C GLY A 31 -3.23 6.61 -24.42
N GLY A 32 -3.47 7.55 -23.51
CA GLY A 32 -3.19 8.98 -23.71
C GLY A 32 -1.71 9.34 -23.79
N VAL A 33 -0.82 8.53 -23.22
CA VAL A 33 0.63 8.82 -23.20
C VAL A 33 1.49 7.55 -23.30
N GLN A 34 2.60 7.63 -24.04
CA GLN A 34 3.55 6.52 -24.16
C GLN A 34 4.47 6.41 -22.94
N SER A 35 4.77 7.54 -22.30
CA SER A 35 5.57 7.64 -21.09
C SER A 35 4.98 8.68 -20.13
N TYR A 36 5.17 8.45 -18.83
CA TYR A 36 4.72 9.33 -17.75
C TYR A 36 5.91 9.61 -16.83
N SER A 37 6.22 10.88 -16.57
CA SER A 37 7.39 11.26 -15.76
C SER A 37 6.97 11.69 -14.36
N ILE A 38 7.49 11.00 -13.34
CA ILE A 38 7.35 11.35 -11.93
C ILE A 38 8.73 11.85 -11.44
N GLY A 39 8.89 13.17 -11.35
CA GLY A 39 10.18 13.77 -10.98
C GLY A 39 11.29 13.36 -11.95
N SER A 40 12.32 12.67 -11.45
CA SER A 40 13.43 12.14 -12.26
C SER A 40 13.17 10.77 -12.89
N ARG A 41 12.07 10.08 -12.52
CA ARG A 41 11.74 8.74 -13.02
C ARG A 41 10.79 8.84 -14.20
N SER A 42 11.12 8.18 -15.30
CA SER A 42 10.21 7.99 -16.44
C SER A 42 9.60 6.58 -16.40
N LEU A 43 8.28 6.50 -16.50
CA LEU A 43 7.50 5.26 -16.54
C LEU A 43 6.97 5.05 -17.95
N THR A 44 7.05 3.82 -18.45
CA THR A 44 6.56 3.48 -19.80
C THR A 44 5.45 2.44 -19.73
N ARG A 45 4.70 2.28 -20.83
CA ARG A 45 3.67 1.21 -20.94
C ARG A 45 4.20 -0.20 -20.70
N LEU A 46 5.50 -0.45 -20.92
CA LEU A 46 6.10 -1.76 -20.66
C LEU A 46 6.26 -2.04 -19.16
N ASP A 47 6.25 -1.00 -18.33
CA ASP A 47 6.44 -1.11 -16.87
C ASP A 47 5.11 -1.22 -16.11
N ILE A 48 3.97 -1.34 -16.79
CA ILE A 48 2.63 -1.39 -16.17
C ILE A 48 2.54 -2.45 -15.07
N SER A 49 3.08 -3.64 -15.30
CA SER A 49 3.08 -4.71 -14.29
C SER A 49 3.90 -4.35 -13.05
N LYS A 50 5.03 -3.64 -13.23
CA LYS A 50 5.87 -3.17 -12.12
C LYS A 50 5.17 -2.07 -11.33
N ILE A 51 4.53 -1.12 -12.02
CA ILE A 51 3.74 -0.05 -11.39
C ILE A 51 2.61 -0.65 -10.54
N MET A 52 1.93 -1.68 -11.05
CA MET A 52 0.88 -2.37 -10.31
C MET A 52 1.41 -3.05 -9.04
N GLU A 53 2.56 -3.71 -9.13
CA GLU A 53 3.19 -4.35 -7.97
C GLU A 53 3.64 -3.32 -6.92
N GLU A 54 4.21 -2.19 -7.34
CA GLU A 54 4.58 -1.08 -6.47
C GLU A 54 3.35 -0.47 -5.76
N ILE A 55 2.24 -0.29 -6.48
CA ILE A 55 0.97 0.17 -5.90
C ILE A 55 0.52 -0.80 -4.81
N ARG A 56 0.49 -2.10 -5.09
CA ARG A 56 0.09 -3.12 -4.11
C ARG A 56 0.97 -3.13 -2.88
N GLN A 57 2.28 -2.96 -3.06
CA GLN A 57 3.22 -2.91 -1.94
C GLN A 57 2.92 -1.73 -1.04
N HIS A 58 2.72 -0.53 -1.61
CA HIS A 58 2.39 0.66 -0.84
C HIS A 58 1.01 0.60 -0.18
N GLU A 59 0.00 0.00 -0.84
CA GLU A 59 -1.31 -0.24 -0.24
C GLU A 59 -1.20 -1.19 0.96
N LYS A 60 -0.49 -2.31 0.80
CA LYS A 60 -0.28 -3.29 1.88
C LYS A 60 0.46 -2.69 3.08
N GLU A 61 1.47 -1.86 2.82
CA GLU A 61 2.18 -1.12 3.87
C GLU A 61 1.29 -0.10 4.57
N ALA A 62 0.46 0.63 3.82
CA ALA A 62 -0.51 1.57 4.39
C ALA A 62 -1.54 0.85 5.27
N ASP A 63 -2.08 -0.28 4.82
CA ASP A 63 -3.04 -1.09 5.57
C ASP A 63 -2.41 -1.63 6.87
N ALA A 64 -1.18 -2.16 6.79
CA ALA A 64 -0.45 -2.63 7.97
C ALA A 64 -0.21 -1.49 8.98
N LEU A 65 0.16 -0.30 8.51
CA LEU A 65 0.34 0.87 9.38
C LEU A 65 -0.98 1.32 10.00
N GLU A 66 -2.09 1.28 9.26
CA GLU A 66 -3.42 1.56 9.81
C GLU A 66 -3.82 0.57 10.88
N GLU A 67 -3.57 -0.72 10.69
CA GLU A 67 -3.85 -1.74 11.70
C GLU A 67 -3.06 -1.48 12.99
N VAL A 68 -1.79 -1.09 12.86
CA VAL A 68 -0.94 -0.72 14.00
C VAL A 68 -1.50 0.53 14.70
N ILE A 69 -1.92 1.56 13.95
CA ILE A 69 -2.52 2.79 14.50
C ILE A 69 -3.87 2.52 15.19
N ARG A 70 -4.68 1.61 14.63
CA ARG A 70 -5.95 1.14 15.21
C ARG A 70 -5.74 0.26 16.45
N GLY A 71 -4.49 -0.10 16.76
CA GLY A 71 -4.11 -0.78 18.00
C GLY A 71 -3.97 -2.30 17.86
N GLY A 72 -3.99 -2.83 16.64
CA GLY A 72 -3.78 -4.26 16.33
C GLY A 72 -4.84 -5.19 16.94
N LYS A 73 -5.29 -6.17 16.16
CA LYS A 73 -6.20 -7.21 16.68
C LYS A 73 -5.47 -8.01 17.76
N ARG A 74 -5.75 -7.74 19.05
CA ARG A 74 -5.32 -8.62 20.15
C ARG A 74 -5.78 -10.04 19.79
N ARG A 75 -4.84 -10.96 19.58
CA ARG A 75 -5.18 -12.37 19.35
C ARG A 75 -5.90 -12.88 20.59
N LYS A 76 -7.20 -13.20 20.47
CA LYS A 76 -7.97 -13.82 21.55
C LYS A 76 -7.57 -15.30 21.59
N ALA A 77 -6.93 -15.75 22.66
CA ALA A 77 -6.69 -17.16 22.87
C ALA A 77 -8.04 -17.86 23.04
N VAL A 78 -8.28 -18.91 22.25
CA VAL A 78 -9.45 -19.79 22.40
C VAL A 78 -8.95 -21.13 22.92
N GLY A 79 -9.38 -21.49 24.13
CA GLY A 79 -9.17 -22.83 24.66
C GLY A 79 -10.24 -23.75 24.09
N VAL A 80 -9.85 -24.68 23.22
CA VAL A 80 -10.74 -25.78 22.79
C VAL A 80 -10.60 -26.88 23.85
N VAL A 81 -11.67 -27.17 24.58
CA VAL A 81 -11.75 -28.37 25.42
C VAL A 81 -12.33 -29.47 24.55
N PRO A 82 -11.55 -30.50 24.17
CA PRO A 82 -12.11 -31.67 23.50
C PRO A 82 -13.15 -32.30 24.42
N ARG A 83 -14.38 -32.40 23.94
CA ARG A 83 -15.44 -33.17 24.60
C ARG A 83 -15.39 -34.56 23.98
N ASP A 84 -14.78 -35.50 24.69
CA ASP A 84 -14.85 -36.90 24.32
C ASP A 84 -16.30 -37.38 24.51
N TRP A 85 -16.81 -38.07 23.50
CA TRP A 85 -18.13 -38.71 23.46
C TRP A 85 -18.02 -40.17 23.87
#